data_AF-A0A1Q9NXN6-F1
#
_entry.id   AF-A0A1Q9NXN6-F1
#
_cell.length_a   1.000
_cell.length_b   1.000
_cell.length_c   1.000
_cell.angle_alpha   90.00
_cell.angle_beta   90.00
_cell.angle_gamma   90.00
#
_symmetry.space_group_name_H-M   'P 1'
#
loop_
_entity.id
_entity.type
_entity.pdbx_description
1 polymer ?
#
loop_
_entity_poly.entity_id
_entity_poly.type
_entity_poly.pdbx_seq_one_letter_code
_entity_poly.pdbx_strand_id
1 'polypeptide(L)' 'MSEETLDLLKTLSATPGPVGRESLVQDIVKEHFKKHCGDFTQDRLGNVVGTLEGG' A
#
# COMPACT_ATOMS: atom_id res chain seq x y z
N MET A 1 -11.24 -14.03 8.80
CA MET A 1 -9.97 -13.58 8.17
C MET A 1 -9.77 -14.43 6.93
N SER A 2 -9.63 -13.85 5.73
CA SER A 2 -9.33 -14.64 4.52
C SER A 2 -7.85 -14.99 4.47
N GLU A 3 -7.50 -16.02 3.70
CA GLU A 3 -6.09 -16.39 3.44
C GLU A 3 -5.35 -15.24 2.74
N GLU A 4 -6.01 -14.52 1.83
CA GLU A 4 -5.47 -13.33 1.15
C GLU A 4 -5.09 -12.22 2.13
N THR A 5 -5.94 -11.91 3.12
CA THR A 5 -5.60 -10.91 4.14
C THR A 5 -4.39 -11.34 4.97
N LEU A 6 -4.30 -12.63 5.33
CA LEU A 6 -3.17 -13.14 6.09
C LEU A 6 -1.86 -13.09 5.29
N ASP A 7 -1.92 -13.39 3.99
CA ASP A 7 -0.76 -13.33 3.09
C ASP A 7 -0.25 -11.89 2.89
N LEU A 8 -1.17 -10.94 2.72
CA LEU A 8 -0.83 -9.51 2.69
C LEU A 8 -0.13 -9.08 3.99
N LEU A 9 -0.69 -9.43 5.15
CA LEU A 9 -0.11 -9.05 6.44
C LEU A 9 1.28 -9.65 6.63
N LYS A 10 1.49 -10.91 6.24
CA LYS A 10 2.82 -11.55 6.25
C LYS A 10 3.78 -10.77 5.36
N THR A 11 3.38 -10.49 4.12
CA THR A 11 4.18 -9.75 3.14
C THR A 11 4.57 -8.37 3.67
N LEU A 12 3.62 -7.59 4.18
CA LEU A 12 3.87 -6.26 4.75
C LEU A 12 4.80 -6.32 5.98
N SER A 13 4.58 -7.28 6.88
CA SER A 13 5.40 -7.44 8.09
C SER A 13 6.85 -7.85 7.81
N ALA A 14 7.09 -8.57 6.71
CA ALA A 14 8.41 -9.03 6.29
C ALA A 14 9.13 -8.04 5.36
N THR A 15 8.42 -7.10 4.74
CA THR A 15 9.01 -6.16 3.77
C THR A 15 9.80 -5.07 4.50
N PRO A 16 11.10 -4.88 4.20
CA PRO A 16 11.87 -3.79 4.75
C PRO A 16 11.35 -2.43 4.25
N GLY A 17 11.11 -1.50 5.16
CA GLY A 17 10.76 -0.12 4.86
C GLY A 17 11.29 0.83 5.93
N PRO A 18 12.62 0.97 6.08
CA PRO A 18 13.17 1.95 7.01
C PRO A 18 12.86 3.37 6.51
N VAL A 19 12.89 4.33 7.43
CA VAL A 19 12.59 5.75 7.15
C VAL A 19 13.40 6.24 5.95
N GLY A 20 12.71 6.76 4.93
CA GLY A 20 13.28 7.27 3.68
C GLY A 20 13.64 6.21 2.64
N ARG A 21 13.28 4.94 2.86
CA ARG A 21 13.45 3.82 1.91
C ARG A 21 12.24 2.88 1.91
N GLU A 22 11.05 3.46 1.81
CA GLU A 22 9.78 2.73 1.90
C GLU A 22 9.24 2.27 0.53
N SER A 23 9.97 2.49 -0.57
CA SER A 23 9.47 2.26 -1.94
C SER A 23 8.87 0.86 -2.15
N LEU A 24 9.50 -0.18 -1.59
CA LEU A 24 8.99 -1.55 -1.69
C LEU A 24 7.62 -1.72 -1.00
N VAL A 25 7.44 -1.16 0.19
CA VAL A 25 6.17 -1.21 0.92
C VAL A 25 5.12 -0.37 0.21
N GLN A 26 5.51 0.81 -0.31
CA GLN A 26 4.64 1.70 -1.08
C GLN A 26 4.09 1.00 -2.33
N ASP A 27 4.93 0.29 -3.07
CA ASP A 27 4.54 -0.44 -4.29
C ASP A 27 3.58 -1.59 -3.98
N ILE A 28 3.83 -2.35 -2.91
CA ILE A 28 2.93 -3.43 -2.45
C ILE A 28 1.55 -2.88 -2.09
N VAL A 29 1.50 -1.76 -1.36
CA VAL A 29 0.24 -1.11 -0.99
C VAL A 29 -0.51 -0.62 -2.22
N LYS A 30 0.15 0.09 -3.14
CA LYS A 30 -0.48 0.57 -4.39
C LYS A 30 -1.04 -0.60 -5.21
N GLU A 31 -0.25 -1.66 -5.40
CA GLU A 31 -0.65 -2.81 -6.22
C GLU A 31 -1.82 -3.58 -5.59
N HIS A 32 -1.83 -3.78 -4.27
CA HIS A 32 -2.91 -4.48 -3.59
C HIS A 32 -4.22 -3.69 -3.65
N PHE A 33 -4.17 -2.38 -3.42
CA PHE A 33 -5.35 -1.54 -3.30
C PHE A 33 -5.82 -0.89 -4.63
N LYS A 34 -5.11 -1.07 -5.76
CA LYS A 34 -5.52 -0.53 -7.08
C LYS A 34 -6.90 -0.94 -7.56
N LYS A 35 -7.41 -2.09 -7.08
CA LYS A 35 -8.76 -2.57 -7.42
C LYS A 35 -9.85 -1.86 -6.62
N HIS A 36 -9.48 -1.16 -5.56
CA HIS A 36 -10.39 -0.57 -4.58
C HIS A 36 -10.27 0.95 -4.51
N CYS A 37 -9.17 1.54 -4.97
CA CYS A 37 -8.97 2.98 -5.05
C CYS A 37 -8.96 3.41 -6.51
N GLY A 38 -9.61 4.54 -6.82
CA GLY A 38 -9.65 5.11 -8.16
C GLY A 38 -8.35 5.82 -8.54
N ASP A 39 -7.68 6.43 -7.55
CA ASP A 39 -6.41 7.12 -7.75
C ASP A 39 -5.44 6.91 -6.57
N PHE A 40 -4.15 6.99 -6.88
CA PHE A 40 -3.06 7.00 -5.90
C PHE A 40 -2.18 8.22 -6.11
N THR A 41 -2.03 9.01 -5.07
CA THR A 41 -1.07 10.12 -5.03
C THR A 41 0.03 9.84 -4.02
N GLN A 42 1.15 10.53 -4.18
CA GLN A 42 2.27 10.49 -3.25
C GLN A 42 2.69 11.91 -2.90
N ASP A 43 2.83 12.18 -1.60
CA ASP A 43 3.27 13.49 -1.14
C ASP A 43 4.80 13.67 -1.27
N ARG A 44 5.31 14.85 -0.92
CA ARG A 44 6.74 15.18 -1.01
C ARG A 44 7.63 14.37 -0.06
N LEU A 45 7.07 13.76 0.98
CA LEU A 45 7.77 12.93 1.95
C LEU A 45 7.71 11.44 1.58
N GLY A 46 6.88 11.08 0.61
CA GLY A 46 6.72 9.73 0.13
C GLY A 46 5.48 9.02 0.67
N ASN A 47 4.61 9.68 1.44
CA ASN A 47 3.38 9.05 1.93
C ASN A 47 2.45 8.74 0.75
N VAL A 48 1.90 7.52 0.73
CA VAL A 48 0.97 7.07 -0.31
C VAL A 48 -0.47 7.30 0.16
N VAL A 49 -1.27 7.96 -0.68
CA VAL A 49 -2.68 8.22 -0.42
C VAL A 49 -3.50 7.58 -1.54
N GLY A 50 -4.30 6.57 -1.18
CA GLY A 50 -5.29 5.97 -2.09
C GLY A 50 -6.67 6.56 -1.83
N THR A 51 -7.32 7.07 -2.88
CA THR A 51 -8.66 7.67 -2.79
C THR A 51 -9.70 6.75 -3.42
N LEU A 52 -10.77 6.48 -2.67
CA LEU A 52 -12.01 5.91 -3.20
C LEU A 52 -13.06 7.02 -3.21
N GLU A 53 -13.50 7.42 -4.40
CA GLU A 53 -14.59 8.39 -4.54
C GLU A 53 -15.93 7.69 -4.23
N GLY A 54 -16.68 8.23 -3.28
CA GLY A 54 -18.04 7.79 -2.99
C GLY A 54 -19.00 8.40 -4.02
N GLY A 55 -19.74 7.55 -4.73
CA GLY A 55 -20.87 7.94 -5.58
C GLY A 55 -22.17 8.10 -4.79
#